data_AF-A0A838U585-F1
#
_entry.id   AF-A0A838U585-F1
#
_cell.length_a   1.000
_cell.length_b   1.000
_cell.length_c   1.000
_cell.angle_alpha   90.00
_cell.angle_beta   90.00
_cell.angle_gamma   90.00
#
_symmetry.space_group_name_H-M   'P 1'
#
loop_
_entity.id
_entity.type
_entity.pdbx_description
1 polymer ?
#
loop_
_entity_poly.entity_id
_entity_poly.type
_entity_poly.pdbx_seq_one_letter_code
_entity_poly.pdbx_strand_id
1 'polypeptide(L)'
;ASSGGKLRGPVREDLNKKDDPYQRLLKMKPGEVSEPITYQSRVFVLRRGEDVPKSFEDARKELEVSLRNRRAYAVAAELAQKVTDSLRQSKDIAKTAAEFASEANMSVADMIKETDYVKPGDNIPNIGNSPQFESGIEPLEAVGDIGEKTPVQNGFAIPMLSDRREPRDSTLEEVETQIVDIVKLDKANKQVEEIAKQIASGAANPGALAGLASGRGLTAKDQKDFILGSPLGEGPSASTSKALEDAIYAMKTGDVSRTPIKVGDNWLVFGVSNRSEADMAQFATERSQLMEQMLSQKRQAVFGDYISAIKKRLEDAGDVTIYKEVLEKLDAPIPGMPGETGMPGLPGGFPGQQ
;
A
#
# COMPACT_ATOMS: atom_id res chain seq x y z
N ALA A 1 -15.08 41.03 14.55
CA ALA A 1 -14.00 40.92 13.55
C ALA A 1 -13.95 42.20 12.72
N SER A 2 -12.80 42.84 12.59
CA SER A 2 -12.63 44.20 12.01
C SER A 2 -12.90 44.32 10.50
N SER A 3 -13.18 43.21 9.81
CA SER A 3 -13.48 43.15 8.37
C SER A 3 -14.77 42.38 8.05
N GLY A 4 -15.72 42.28 9.00
CA GLY A 4 -16.96 41.53 8.80
C GLY A 4 -16.76 40.01 8.61
N GLY A 5 -15.62 39.47 9.04
CA GLY A 5 -15.27 38.06 8.87
C GLY A 5 -14.68 37.69 7.50
N LYS A 6 -14.43 38.67 6.62
CA LYS A 6 -13.79 38.42 5.32
C LYS A 6 -12.34 37.97 5.52
N LEU A 7 -11.98 36.86 4.87
CA LEU A 7 -10.61 36.34 4.85
C LEU A 7 -9.67 37.31 4.14
N ARG A 8 -8.39 37.31 4.56
CA ARG A 8 -7.36 38.24 4.05
C ARG A 8 -6.96 37.98 2.59
N GLY A 9 -7.42 36.89 1.98
CA GLY A 9 -7.15 36.52 0.60
C GLY A 9 -7.98 35.31 0.16
N PRO A 10 -7.89 34.91 -1.11
CA PRO A 10 -8.54 33.70 -1.59
C PRO A 10 -7.95 32.47 -0.89
N VAL A 11 -8.81 31.53 -0.53
CA VAL A 11 -8.38 30.21 -0.02
C VAL A 11 -7.79 29.44 -1.20
N ARG A 12 -6.63 28.82 -0.99
CA ARG A 12 -5.94 27.98 -1.98
C ARG A 12 -5.88 26.55 -1.45
N GLU A 13 -5.88 25.60 -2.36
CA GLU A 13 -5.71 24.19 -2.00
C GLU A 13 -4.35 23.97 -1.35
N ASP A 14 -4.34 23.37 -0.17
CA ASP A 14 -3.12 22.99 0.56
C ASP A 14 -3.20 21.50 0.92
N LEU A 15 -2.51 20.69 0.12
CA LEU A 15 -2.47 19.23 0.26
C LEU A 15 -1.78 18.77 1.57
N ASN A 16 -1.01 19.65 2.22
CA ASN A 16 -0.32 19.35 3.48
C ASN A 16 -1.17 19.68 4.71
N LYS A 17 -2.30 20.38 4.53
CA LYS A 17 -3.20 20.81 5.60
C LYS A 17 -4.65 20.49 5.25
N LYS A 18 -4.90 19.24 4.88
CA LYS A 18 -6.24 18.76 4.46
C LYS A 18 -7.30 18.96 5.56
N ASP A 19 -6.89 18.92 6.82
CA ASP A 19 -7.77 19.09 7.99
C ASP A 19 -8.02 20.57 8.36
N ASP A 20 -7.41 21.52 7.66
CA ASP A 20 -7.68 22.94 7.88
C ASP A 20 -9.14 23.27 7.50
N PRO A 21 -9.93 23.87 8.41
CA PRO A 21 -11.34 24.17 8.18
C PRO A 21 -11.60 25.00 6.93
N TYR A 22 -10.65 25.85 6.51
CA TYR A 22 -10.78 26.65 5.30
C TYR A 22 -10.74 25.81 4.01
N GLN A 23 -10.10 24.64 3.99
CA GLN A 23 -10.07 23.76 2.80
C GLN A 23 -11.48 23.29 2.39
N ARG A 24 -12.43 23.26 3.33
CA ARG A 24 -13.83 22.93 3.04
C ARG A 24 -14.51 23.94 2.11
N LEU A 25 -14.09 25.21 2.13
CA LEU A 25 -14.62 26.25 1.24
C LEU A 25 -14.39 25.92 -0.24
N LEU A 26 -13.31 25.21 -0.58
CA LEU A 26 -12.99 24.86 -1.97
C LEU A 26 -13.97 23.85 -2.58
N LYS A 27 -14.71 23.10 -1.74
CA LYS A 27 -15.68 22.08 -2.16
C LYS A 27 -17.14 22.55 -2.09
N MET A 28 -17.37 23.75 -1.55
CA MET A 28 -18.70 24.35 -1.39
C MET A 28 -19.07 25.20 -2.60
N LYS A 29 -20.37 25.39 -2.85
CA LYS A 29 -20.86 26.29 -3.90
C LYS A 29 -20.77 27.76 -3.47
N PRO A 30 -20.54 28.71 -4.39
CA PRO A 30 -20.65 30.15 -4.09
C PRO A 30 -21.95 30.49 -3.36
N GLY A 31 -21.84 31.22 -2.25
CA GLY A 31 -22.95 31.60 -1.39
C GLY A 31 -23.28 30.61 -0.27
N GLU A 32 -22.82 29.36 -0.35
CA GLU A 32 -23.08 28.31 0.64
C GLU A 32 -22.40 28.61 1.99
N VAL A 33 -23.04 28.22 3.10
CA VAL A 33 -22.53 28.36 4.47
C VAL A 33 -22.27 26.96 5.04
N SER A 34 -21.12 26.78 5.67
CA SER A 34 -20.72 25.50 6.24
C SER A 34 -21.45 25.24 7.55
N GLU A 35 -21.68 23.96 7.84
CA GLU A 35 -21.95 23.53 9.21
C GLU A 35 -20.80 23.95 10.16
N PRO A 36 -21.07 24.11 11.48
CA PRO A 36 -20.02 24.42 12.45
C PRO A 36 -18.88 23.40 12.43
N ILE A 37 -17.66 23.89 12.21
CA ILE A 37 -16.45 23.06 12.12
C ILE A 37 -15.63 23.28 13.39
N THR A 38 -15.45 22.25 14.20
CA THR A 38 -14.55 22.31 15.36
C THR A 38 -13.13 21.94 14.95
N TYR A 39 -12.20 22.86 15.11
CA TYR A 39 -10.77 22.66 14.81
C TYR A 39 -9.91 23.37 15.85
N GLN A 40 -8.97 22.64 16.47
CA GLN A 40 -8.09 23.15 17.53
C GLN A 40 -8.83 23.93 18.64
N SER A 41 -9.90 23.33 19.17
CA SER A 41 -10.74 23.92 20.23
C SER A 41 -11.43 25.24 19.87
N ARG A 42 -11.55 25.54 18.57
CA ARG A 42 -12.31 26.68 18.02
C ARG A 42 -13.39 26.19 17.08
N VAL A 43 -14.50 26.93 17.01
CA VAL A 43 -15.60 26.63 16.10
C VAL A 43 -15.60 27.64 14.96
N PHE A 44 -15.63 27.15 13.73
CA PHE A 44 -15.64 27.92 12.50
C PHE A 44 -16.98 27.75 11.79
N VAL A 45 -17.57 28.85 11.34
CA VAL A 45 -18.69 28.86 10.39
C VAL A 45 -18.23 29.68 9.20
N LEU A 46 -18.16 29.06 8.03
CA LEU A 46 -17.54 29.62 6.84
C LEU A 46 -18.58 29.83 5.74
N ARG A 47 -18.51 30.94 5.02
CA ARG A 47 -19.33 31.19 3.85
C ARG A 47 -18.45 31.25 2.60
N ARG A 48 -18.84 30.53 1.55
CA ARG A 48 -18.14 30.56 0.27
C ARG A 48 -18.46 31.85 -0.49
N GLY A 49 -17.41 32.64 -0.77
CA GLY A 49 -17.49 33.76 -1.70
C GLY A 49 -17.40 33.30 -3.15
N GLU A 50 -17.59 34.22 -4.09
CA GLU A 50 -17.41 34.00 -5.52
C GLU A 50 -16.01 33.48 -5.87
N ASP A 51 -15.90 32.79 -7.00
CA ASP A 51 -14.63 32.31 -7.50
C ASP A 51 -13.75 33.48 -7.95
N VAL A 52 -12.54 33.51 -7.38
CA VAL A 52 -11.50 34.45 -7.80
C VAL A 52 -10.58 33.67 -8.74
N PRO A 53 -10.61 33.95 -10.06
CA PRO A 53 -9.72 33.28 -11.00
C PRO A 53 -8.27 33.54 -10.59
N LYS A 54 -7.44 32.50 -10.71
CA LYS A 54 -6.01 32.61 -10.43
C LYS A 54 -5.41 33.67 -11.35
N SER A 55 -4.73 34.66 -10.76
CA SER A 55 -4.05 35.68 -11.56
C SER A 55 -2.91 35.05 -12.36
N PHE A 56 -2.52 35.67 -13.47
CA PHE A 56 -1.37 35.21 -14.24
C PHE A 56 -0.10 35.15 -13.37
N GLU A 57 0.14 36.17 -12.53
CA GLU A 57 1.29 36.21 -11.63
C GLU A 57 1.31 35.03 -10.65
N ASP A 58 0.16 34.63 -10.12
CA ASP A 58 0.04 33.48 -9.23
C ASP A 58 0.20 32.13 -9.95
N ALA A 59 -0.23 32.05 -11.22
CA ALA A 59 -0.14 30.85 -12.05
C ALA A 59 1.21 30.72 -12.77
N ARG A 60 2.00 31.80 -12.84
CA ARG A 60 3.19 31.90 -13.68
C ARG A 60 4.15 30.73 -13.52
N LYS A 61 4.49 30.37 -12.27
CA LYS A 61 5.42 29.28 -11.97
C LYS A 61 4.89 27.91 -12.42
N GLU A 62 3.61 27.65 -12.23
CA GLU A 62 2.96 26.41 -12.63
C GLU A 62 2.86 26.29 -14.16
N LEU A 63 2.44 27.37 -14.82
CA LEU A 63 2.40 27.46 -16.27
C LEU A 63 3.80 27.31 -16.89
N GLU A 64 4.82 27.90 -16.27
CA GLU A 64 6.19 27.74 -16.70
C GLU A 64 6.64 26.28 -16.62
N VAL A 65 6.40 25.59 -15.51
CA VAL A 65 6.73 24.16 -15.35
C VAL A 65 5.96 23.31 -16.37
N SER A 66 4.65 23.52 -16.52
CA SER A 66 3.83 22.81 -17.50
C SER A 66 4.32 23.04 -18.94
N LEU A 67 4.66 24.28 -19.29
CA LEU A 67 5.18 24.61 -20.62
C LEU A 67 6.56 24.01 -20.85
N ARG A 68 7.45 24.06 -19.86
CA ARG A 68 8.77 23.40 -19.91
C ARG A 68 8.62 21.90 -20.12
N ASN A 69 7.74 21.23 -19.38
CA ASN A 69 7.51 19.79 -19.51
C ASN A 69 6.92 19.42 -20.89
N ARG A 70 5.93 20.18 -21.37
CA ARG A 70 5.37 19.96 -22.71
C ARG A 70 6.41 20.17 -23.81
N ARG A 71 7.24 21.21 -23.69
CA ARG A 71 8.34 21.46 -24.63
C ARG A 71 9.39 20.36 -24.57
N ALA A 72 9.79 19.93 -23.37
CA ALA A 72 10.75 18.85 -23.19
C ALA A 72 10.24 17.54 -23.82
N TYR A 73 8.97 17.20 -23.60
CA TYR A 73 8.34 16.03 -24.22
C TYR A 73 8.29 16.15 -25.76
N ALA A 74 7.93 17.32 -26.30
CA ALA A 74 7.90 17.55 -27.73
C ALA A 74 9.29 17.41 -28.37
N VAL A 75 10.31 18.02 -27.76
CA VAL A 75 11.72 17.90 -28.22
C VAL A 75 12.19 16.45 -28.14
N ALA A 76 11.88 15.73 -27.06
CA ALA A 76 12.21 14.31 -26.93
C ALA A 76 11.50 13.46 -27.99
N ALA A 77 10.24 13.76 -28.32
CA ALA A 77 9.48 13.06 -29.34
C ALA A 77 10.05 13.31 -30.75
N GLU A 78 10.45 14.54 -31.05
CA GLU A 78 11.11 14.91 -32.30
C GLU A 78 12.48 14.22 -32.43
N LEU A 79 13.28 14.24 -31.35
CA LEU A 79 14.56 13.53 -31.32
C LEU A 79 14.37 12.03 -31.51
N ALA A 80 13.42 11.42 -30.79
CA ALA A 80 13.11 10.00 -30.96
C ALA A 80 12.67 9.66 -32.39
N GLN A 81 11.95 10.57 -33.06
CA GLN A 81 11.63 10.38 -34.48
C GLN A 81 12.89 10.41 -35.35
N LYS A 82 13.77 11.40 -35.20
CA LYS A 82 15.04 11.46 -35.94
C LYS A 82 15.90 10.22 -35.72
N VAL A 83 15.97 9.73 -34.48
CA VAL A 83 16.69 8.51 -34.12
C VAL A 83 16.07 7.30 -34.81
N THR A 84 14.74 7.19 -34.81
CA THR A 84 14.01 6.12 -35.50
C THR A 84 14.32 6.13 -37.00
N ASP A 85 14.26 7.31 -37.63
CA ASP A 85 14.51 7.48 -39.06
C ASP A 85 15.98 7.17 -39.43
N SER A 86 16.94 7.64 -38.63
CA SER A 86 18.37 7.32 -38.80
C SER A 86 18.63 5.83 -38.61
N LEU A 87 18.04 5.21 -37.58
CA LEU A 87 18.20 3.78 -37.31
C LEU A 87 17.62 2.94 -38.46
N ARG A 88 16.48 3.34 -39.04
CA ARG A 88 15.88 2.67 -40.21
C ARG A 88 16.75 2.74 -41.45
N GLN A 89 17.48 3.85 -41.63
CA GLN A 89 18.40 4.03 -42.76
C GLN A 89 19.74 3.32 -42.55
N SER A 90 20.30 3.40 -41.34
CA SER A 90 21.63 2.87 -41.03
C SER A 90 21.60 1.36 -40.74
N LYS A 91 20.52 0.88 -40.12
CA LYS A 91 20.42 -0.43 -39.46
C LYS A 91 21.56 -0.72 -38.48
N ASP A 92 22.20 0.33 -37.96
CA ASP A 92 23.36 0.26 -37.07
C ASP A 92 23.08 1.04 -35.79
N ILE A 93 22.77 0.30 -34.72
CA ILE A 93 22.45 0.88 -33.40
C ILE A 93 23.64 1.68 -32.85
N ALA A 94 24.86 1.14 -32.95
CA ALA A 94 26.04 1.76 -32.36
C ALA A 94 26.34 3.10 -33.02
N LYS A 95 26.24 3.15 -34.36
CA LYS A 95 26.42 4.37 -35.13
C LYS A 95 25.33 5.40 -34.83
N THR A 96 24.06 5.00 -34.86
CA THR A 96 22.95 5.92 -34.57
C THR A 96 23.00 6.42 -33.12
N ALA A 97 23.32 5.57 -32.14
CA ALA A 97 23.50 6.01 -30.76
C ALA A 97 24.68 6.99 -30.62
N ALA A 98 25.81 6.75 -31.30
CA ALA A 98 26.94 7.70 -31.29
C ALA A 98 26.58 9.06 -31.90
N GLU A 99 25.70 9.08 -32.91
CA GLU A 99 25.22 10.32 -33.55
C GLU A 99 24.33 11.15 -32.62
N PHE A 100 23.39 10.51 -31.91
CA PHE A 100 22.33 11.22 -31.17
C PHE A 100 22.50 11.24 -29.64
N ALA A 101 23.44 10.49 -29.06
CA ALA A 101 23.62 10.42 -27.60
C ALA A 101 23.85 11.81 -26.97
N SER A 102 24.61 12.68 -27.63
CA SER A 102 24.86 14.05 -27.14
C SER A 102 23.61 14.92 -27.16
N GLU A 103 22.79 14.85 -28.23
CA GLU A 103 21.50 15.55 -28.33
C GLU A 103 20.48 15.02 -27.32
N ALA A 104 20.56 13.73 -26.99
CA ALA A 104 19.74 13.08 -25.96
C ALA A 104 20.21 13.36 -24.52
N ASN A 105 21.38 13.98 -24.33
CA ASN A 105 22.04 14.12 -23.03
C ASN A 105 22.24 12.76 -22.32
N MET A 106 22.63 11.74 -23.08
CA MET A 106 22.88 10.37 -22.62
C MET A 106 24.27 9.91 -23.07
N SER A 107 24.80 8.85 -22.46
CA SER A 107 25.93 8.13 -23.05
C SER A 107 25.45 7.15 -24.11
N VAL A 108 26.32 6.72 -25.03
CA VAL A 108 26.01 5.67 -26.02
C VAL A 108 25.54 4.38 -25.32
N ALA A 109 26.16 4.02 -24.21
CA ALA A 109 25.80 2.83 -23.41
C ALA A 109 24.47 2.98 -22.66
N ASP A 110 24.00 4.22 -22.45
CA ASP A 110 22.68 4.47 -21.87
C ASP A 110 21.57 4.47 -22.90
N MET A 111 21.89 4.88 -24.13
CA MET A 111 20.96 4.90 -25.25
C MET A 111 20.70 3.50 -25.82
N ILE A 112 21.67 2.58 -25.67
CA ILE A 112 21.54 1.18 -26.09
C ILE A 112 21.23 0.33 -24.86
N LYS A 113 20.05 -0.30 -24.84
CA LYS A 113 19.66 -1.25 -23.82
C LYS A 113 19.17 -2.54 -24.48
N GLU A 114 19.65 -3.66 -23.96
CA GLU A 114 19.18 -4.99 -24.33
C GLU A 114 18.22 -5.48 -23.24
N THR A 115 17.08 -6.00 -23.66
CA THR A 115 16.11 -6.63 -22.77
C THR A 115 16.22 -8.14 -22.90
N ASP A 116 15.82 -8.87 -21.85
CA ASP A 116 15.52 -10.29 -22.00
C ASP A 116 14.31 -10.50 -22.94
N TYR A 117 13.98 -11.76 -23.24
CA TYR A 117 12.76 -12.07 -24.00
C TYR A 117 11.53 -11.52 -23.26
N VAL A 118 10.73 -10.74 -23.99
CA VAL A 118 9.54 -10.08 -23.47
C VAL A 118 8.32 -10.94 -23.76
N LYS A 119 7.50 -11.21 -22.73
CA LYS A 119 6.13 -11.73 -22.89
C LYS A 119 5.11 -10.71 -22.34
N PRO A 120 3.83 -10.79 -22.76
CA PRO A 120 2.81 -9.88 -22.28
C PRO A 120 2.70 -9.87 -20.74
N GLY A 121 2.70 -8.67 -20.15
CA GLY A 121 2.61 -8.46 -18.71
C GLY A 121 3.94 -8.44 -17.96
N ASP A 122 5.07 -8.65 -18.64
CA ASP A 122 6.39 -8.53 -18.02
C ASP A 122 6.71 -7.10 -17.60
N ASN A 123 7.48 -6.97 -16.52
CA ASN A 123 8.01 -5.69 -16.08
C ASN A 123 9.44 -5.51 -16.61
N ILE A 124 9.61 -4.73 -17.67
CA ILE A 124 10.88 -4.58 -18.37
C ILE A 124 11.71 -3.46 -17.70
N PRO A 125 13.00 -3.67 -17.38
CA PRO A 125 13.85 -2.62 -16.82
C PRO A 125 13.83 -1.32 -17.65
N ASN A 126 13.66 -0.17 -16.99
CA ASN A 126 13.56 1.18 -17.58
C ASN A 126 12.33 1.49 -18.45
N ILE A 127 11.54 0.48 -18.82
CA ILE A 127 10.30 0.63 -19.60
C ILE A 127 9.08 0.48 -18.68
N GLY A 128 9.16 -0.43 -17.71
CA GLY A 128 8.07 -0.80 -16.82
C GLY A 128 7.18 -1.89 -17.41
N ASN A 129 6.02 -2.12 -16.77
CA ASN A 129 4.90 -2.84 -17.37
C ASN A 129 4.14 -1.86 -18.27
N SER A 130 4.26 -2.02 -19.59
CA SER A 130 3.73 -1.07 -20.58
C SER A 130 3.05 -1.79 -21.73
N PRO A 131 1.70 -1.88 -21.74
CA PRO A 131 0.94 -2.46 -22.85
C PRO A 131 1.20 -1.76 -24.19
N GLN A 132 1.51 -0.46 -24.15
CA GLN A 132 1.82 0.32 -25.35
C GLN A 132 3.16 -0.10 -25.97
N PHE A 133 4.16 -0.41 -25.13
CA PHE A 133 5.44 -0.95 -25.60
C PHE A 133 5.27 -2.37 -26.16
N GLU A 134 4.52 -3.23 -25.46
CA GLU A 134 4.19 -4.57 -25.93
C GLU A 134 3.52 -4.55 -27.32
N SER A 135 2.52 -3.68 -27.50
CA SER A 135 1.83 -3.50 -28.79
C SER A 135 2.76 -2.96 -29.89
N GLY A 136 3.81 -2.23 -29.51
CA GLY A 136 4.78 -1.66 -30.46
C GLY A 136 5.82 -2.67 -30.95
N ILE A 137 6.10 -3.71 -30.18
CA ILE A 137 7.04 -4.79 -30.54
C ILE A 137 6.36 -6.01 -31.17
N GLU A 138 5.07 -6.23 -30.88
CA GLU A 138 4.27 -7.32 -31.44
C GLU A 138 4.34 -7.45 -32.98
N PRO A 139 4.30 -6.37 -33.79
CA PRO A 139 4.36 -6.49 -35.25
C PRO A 139 5.77 -6.74 -35.81
N LEU A 140 6.82 -6.80 -34.99
CA LEU A 140 8.18 -7.05 -35.45
C LEU A 140 8.39 -8.54 -35.69
N GLU A 141 8.78 -8.93 -36.90
CA GLU A 141 8.88 -10.34 -37.28
C GLU A 141 10.31 -10.79 -37.57
N ALA A 142 11.08 -9.94 -38.26
CA ALA A 142 12.44 -10.25 -38.68
C ALA A 142 13.47 -9.60 -37.76
N VAL A 143 14.56 -10.33 -37.47
CA VAL A 143 15.71 -9.77 -36.74
C VAL A 143 16.22 -8.53 -37.46
N GLY A 144 16.36 -7.43 -36.72
CA GLY A 144 16.70 -6.11 -37.22
C GLY A 144 15.49 -5.26 -37.63
N ASP A 145 14.26 -5.74 -37.48
CA ASP A 145 13.06 -4.91 -37.64
C ASP A 145 13.04 -3.82 -36.57
N ILE A 146 12.72 -2.59 -36.99
CA ILE A 146 12.73 -1.40 -36.15
C ILE A 146 11.30 -0.90 -35.99
N GLY A 147 10.79 -0.98 -34.77
CA GLY A 147 9.46 -0.48 -34.43
C GLY A 147 9.37 1.04 -34.37
N GLU A 148 8.17 1.52 -34.09
CA GLU A 148 7.91 2.95 -33.95
C GLU A 148 8.36 3.47 -32.58
N LYS A 149 8.64 4.78 -32.49
CA LYS A 149 8.89 5.42 -31.20
C LYS A 149 7.68 5.24 -30.28
N THR A 150 7.92 4.72 -29.09
CA THR A 150 6.87 4.41 -28.14
C THR A 150 7.10 5.17 -26.83
N PRO A 151 6.10 5.92 -26.32
CA PRO A 151 6.26 6.61 -25.04
C PRO A 151 6.37 5.61 -23.89
N VAL A 152 7.33 5.85 -23.01
CA VAL A 152 7.59 5.08 -21.78
C VAL A 152 7.74 6.04 -20.59
N GLN A 153 7.74 5.51 -19.37
CA GLN A 153 7.72 6.31 -18.14
C GLN A 153 8.77 7.43 -18.11
N ASN A 154 9.95 7.19 -18.67
CA ASN A 154 11.08 8.13 -18.65
C ASN A 154 11.50 8.64 -20.05
N GLY A 155 10.60 8.64 -21.04
CA GLY A 155 10.89 9.19 -22.37
C GLY A 155 10.27 8.36 -23.49
N PHE A 156 11.09 8.01 -24.49
CA PHE A 156 10.67 7.20 -25.63
C PHE A 156 11.60 6.01 -25.81
N ALA A 157 11.03 4.84 -26.07
CA ALA A 157 11.75 3.65 -26.49
C ALA A 157 11.57 3.45 -28.00
N ILE A 158 12.63 3.02 -28.68
CA ILE A 158 12.63 2.68 -30.10
C ILE A 158 13.08 1.23 -30.18
N PRO A 159 12.14 0.26 -30.30
CA PRO A 159 12.50 -1.14 -30.24
C PRO A 159 13.13 -1.59 -31.56
N MET A 160 14.13 -2.46 -31.45
CA MET A 160 14.67 -3.20 -32.57
C MET A 160 14.69 -4.69 -32.20
N LEU A 161 14.16 -5.54 -33.07
CA LEU A 161 14.09 -6.97 -32.80
C LEU A 161 15.48 -7.61 -32.88
N SER A 162 16.01 -8.08 -31.77
CA SER A 162 17.31 -8.79 -31.72
C SER A 162 17.14 -10.28 -31.98
N ASP A 163 16.14 -10.90 -31.39
CA ASP A 163 15.81 -12.32 -31.54
C ASP A 163 14.32 -12.57 -31.25
N ARG A 164 13.73 -13.57 -31.91
CA ARG A 164 12.34 -13.98 -31.70
C ARG A 164 12.29 -15.47 -31.41
N ARG A 165 11.70 -15.83 -30.27
CA ARG A 165 11.38 -17.22 -29.92
C ARG A 165 9.88 -17.41 -30.02
N GLU A 166 9.45 -18.40 -30.81
CA GLU A 166 8.05 -18.79 -30.85
C GLU A 166 7.58 -19.27 -29.47
N PRO A 167 6.30 -19.05 -29.11
CA PRO A 167 5.71 -19.61 -27.91
C PRO A 167 5.92 -21.12 -27.90
N ARG A 168 6.82 -21.58 -27.03
CA ARG A 168 7.06 -22.99 -26.75
C ARG A 168 6.78 -23.25 -25.30
N ASP A 169 6.44 -24.49 -24.98
CA ASP A 169 6.46 -24.93 -23.60
C ASP A 169 7.86 -24.69 -23.03
N SER A 170 7.93 -23.99 -21.90
CA SER A 170 9.19 -23.82 -21.20
C SER A 170 9.74 -25.19 -20.82
N THR A 171 11.04 -25.37 -20.99
CA THR A 171 11.69 -26.62 -20.56
C THR A 171 11.69 -26.70 -19.04
N LEU A 172 11.73 -27.91 -18.49
CA LEU A 172 11.79 -28.12 -17.04
C LEU A 172 12.96 -27.33 -16.42
N GLU A 173 14.10 -27.25 -17.11
CA GLU A 173 15.30 -26.52 -16.70
C GLU A 173 15.09 -25.00 -16.57
N GLU A 174 14.26 -24.39 -17.43
CA GLU A 174 13.97 -22.95 -17.42
C GLU A 174 13.01 -22.54 -16.29
N VAL A 175 12.07 -23.42 -15.96
CA VAL A 175 11.12 -23.19 -14.87
C VAL A 175 11.58 -23.79 -13.54
N GLU A 176 12.66 -24.59 -13.54
CA GLU A 176 13.14 -25.28 -12.34
C GLU A 176 13.39 -24.30 -11.20
N THR A 177 14.09 -23.19 -11.45
CA THR A 177 14.38 -22.19 -10.41
C THR A 177 13.09 -21.57 -9.83
N GLN A 178 12.10 -21.27 -10.68
CA GLN A 178 10.82 -20.70 -10.23
C GLN A 178 9.97 -21.75 -9.47
N ILE A 179 9.94 -22.99 -9.96
CA ILE A 179 9.22 -24.10 -9.33
C ILE A 179 9.89 -24.52 -8.03
N VAL A 180 11.22 -24.51 -7.96
CA VAL A 180 11.97 -24.90 -6.76
C VAL A 180 11.60 -24.01 -5.59
N ASP A 181 11.49 -22.70 -5.78
CA ASP A 181 11.10 -21.79 -4.69
C ASP A 181 9.64 -21.95 -4.29
N ILE A 182 8.73 -22.15 -5.25
CA ILE A 182 7.32 -22.45 -4.98
C ILE A 182 7.18 -23.78 -4.22
N VAL A 183 7.89 -24.83 -4.64
CA VAL A 183 7.85 -26.16 -4.03
C VAL A 183 8.53 -26.16 -2.67
N LYS A 184 9.61 -25.39 -2.47
CA LYS A 184 10.22 -25.19 -1.15
C LYS A 184 9.24 -24.52 -0.21
N LEU A 185 8.55 -23.47 -0.65
CA LEU A 185 7.56 -22.76 0.16
C LEU A 185 6.37 -23.68 0.51
N ASP A 186 5.83 -24.43 -0.46
CA ASP A 186 4.76 -25.41 -0.22
C ASP A 186 5.19 -26.50 0.77
N LYS A 187 6.40 -27.05 0.61
CA LYS A 187 6.97 -28.04 1.54
C LYS A 187 7.16 -27.45 2.94
N ALA A 188 7.65 -26.22 3.04
CA ALA A 188 7.81 -25.54 4.32
C ALA A 188 6.46 -25.34 5.01
N ASN A 189 5.44 -24.87 4.28
CA ASN A 189 4.08 -24.69 4.82
C ASN A 189 3.46 -26.01 5.31
N LYS A 190 3.64 -27.09 4.55
CA LYS A 190 3.19 -28.44 4.96
C LYS A 190 3.93 -28.94 6.19
N GLN A 191 5.24 -28.69 6.28
CA GLN A 191 6.03 -29.04 7.46
C GLN A 191 5.59 -28.26 8.71
N VAL A 192 5.31 -26.96 8.58
CA VAL A 192 4.81 -26.14 9.69
C VAL A 192 3.46 -26.66 10.17
N GLU A 193 2.54 -26.96 9.25
CA GLU A 193 1.24 -27.54 9.59
C GLU A 193 1.39 -28.89 10.32
N GLU A 194 2.27 -29.76 9.83
CA GLU A 194 2.51 -31.08 10.44
C GLU A 194 3.15 -30.95 11.83
N ILE A 195 4.12 -30.06 12.02
CA ILE A 195 4.69 -29.77 13.33
C ILE A 195 3.61 -29.27 14.29
N ALA A 196 2.75 -28.34 13.84
CA ALA A 196 1.65 -27.82 14.64
C ALA A 196 0.65 -28.93 15.03
N LYS A 197 0.32 -29.85 14.12
CA LYS A 197 -0.53 -31.03 14.41
C LYS A 197 0.11 -31.96 15.42
N GLN A 198 1.40 -32.24 15.29
CA GLN A 198 2.13 -33.12 16.21
C GLN A 198 2.21 -32.52 17.62
N ILE A 199 2.42 -31.20 17.73
CA ILE A 199 2.41 -30.49 19.01
C ILE A 199 1.00 -30.50 19.62
N ALA A 200 -0.04 -30.17 18.84
CA ALA A 200 -1.43 -30.11 19.28
C ALA A 200 -1.96 -31.48 19.76
N SER A 201 -1.61 -32.56 19.04
CA SER A 201 -2.05 -33.92 19.38
C SER A 201 -1.26 -34.53 20.54
N GLY A 202 0.03 -34.20 20.68
CA GLY A 202 0.89 -34.71 21.75
C GLY A 202 0.74 -34.01 23.10
N ALA A 203 0.26 -32.76 23.12
CA ALA A 203 0.17 -31.96 24.34
C ALA A 203 -1.07 -32.32 25.17
N ALA A 204 -0.86 -32.91 26.35
CA ALA A 204 -1.94 -33.27 27.26
C ALA A 204 -2.42 -32.10 28.15
N ASN A 205 -1.56 -31.11 28.39
CA ASN A 205 -1.81 -29.92 29.23
C ASN A 205 -0.86 -28.78 28.81
N PRO A 206 -1.09 -27.53 29.24
CA PRO A 206 -0.27 -26.37 28.86
C PRO A 206 1.22 -26.52 29.18
N GLY A 207 1.58 -27.21 30.27
CA GLY A 207 2.98 -27.49 30.61
C GLY A 207 3.65 -28.45 29.61
N ALA A 208 2.93 -29.49 29.16
CA ALA A 208 3.39 -30.40 28.13
C ALA A 208 3.49 -29.72 26.75
N LEU A 209 2.62 -28.75 26.47
CA LEU A 209 2.66 -27.94 25.25
C LEU A 209 3.99 -27.18 25.13
N ALA A 210 4.41 -26.51 26.19
CA ALA A 210 5.68 -25.79 26.23
C ALA A 210 6.88 -26.72 25.99
N GLY A 211 6.89 -27.89 26.63
CA GLY A 211 7.94 -28.90 26.44
C GLY A 211 8.02 -29.44 25.00
N LEU A 212 6.87 -29.74 24.39
CA LEU A 212 6.80 -30.23 22.99
C LEU A 212 7.20 -29.14 21.98
N ALA A 213 6.83 -27.89 22.23
CA ALA A 213 7.27 -26.75 21.42
C ALA A 213 8.80 -26.62 21.47
N SER A 214 9.39 -26.62 22.68
CA SER A 214 10.85 -26.52 22.85
C SER A 214 11.60 -27.69 22.22
N GLY A 215 11.05 -28.91 22.29
CA GLY A 215 11.60 -30.09 21.61
C GLY A 215 11.61 -29.97 20.07
N ARG A 216 10.84 -29.02 19.50
CA ARG A 216 10.82 -28.69 18.07
C ARG A 216 11.52 -27.36 17.76
N GLY A 217 12.28 -26.81 18.71
CA GLY A 217 12.98 -25.54 18.55
C GLY A 217 12.06 -24.32 18.55
N LEU A 218 10.82 -24.47 19.02
CA LEU A 218 9.84 -23.39 19.13
C LEU A 218 9.76 -22.89 20.58
N THR A 219 9.55 -21.58 20.73
CA THR A 219 9.37 -20.94 22.03
C THR A 219 7.88 -20.76 22.31
N ALA A 220 7.34 -21.51 23.27
CA ALA A 220 6.03 -21.23 23.81
C ALA A 220 6.07 -19.96 24.66
N LYS A 221 5.05 -19.10 24.53
CA LYS A 221 4.92 -17.86 25.29
C LYS A 221 3.60 -17.85 26.04
N ASP A 222 3.61 -17.20 27.20
CA ASP A 222 2.43 -16.99 28.01
C ASP A 222 1.82 -15.62 27.70
N GLN A 223 0.51 -15.59 27.45
CA GLN A 223 -0.25 -14.35 27.38
C GLN A 223 -1.11 -14.19 28.62
N LYS A 224 -0.77 -13.19 29.43
CA LYS A 224 -1.53 -12.83 30.63
C LYS A 224 -2.73 -11.97 30.24
N ASP A 225 -3.82 -12.12 30.98
CA ASP A 225 -5.03 -11.30 30.84
C ASP A 225 -5.60 -11.24 29.42
N PHE A 226 -5.55 -12.37 28.69
CA PHE A 226 -6.17 -12.48 27.37
C PHE A 226 -7.68 -12.27 27.43
N ILE A 227 -8.19 -11.37 26.59
CA ILE A 227 -9.62 -11.09 26.43
C ILE A 227 -10.03 -11.49 25.01
N LEU A 228 -11.16 -12.20 24.88
CA LEU A 228 -11.73 -12.53 23.58
C LEU A 228 -11.95 -11.27 22.73
N GLY A 229 -11.61 -11.34 21.44
CA GLY A 229 -11.56 -10.17 20.56
C GLY A 229 -10.17 -9.52 20.46
N SER A 230 -9.24 -9.86 21.36
CA SER A 230 -7.84 -9.40 21.27
C SER A 230 -6.98 -10.40 20.47
N PRO A 231 -5.95 -9.94 19.75
CA PRO A 231 -4.97 -10.84 19.12
C PRO A 231 -4.26 -11.72 20.15
N LEU A 232 -4.15 -13.01 19.83
CA LEU A 232 -3.35 -13.98 20.59
C LEU A 232 -1.91 -13.99 20.05
N GLY A 233 -0.92 -13.90 20.93
CA GLY A 233 0.50 -13.83 20.60
C GLY A 233 1.09 -12.42 20.70
N GLU A 234 2.34 -12.26 20.27
CA GLU A 234 3.09 -11.01 20.34
C GLU A 234 3.60 -10.57 18.97
N GLY A 235 3.77 -9.25 18.80
CA GLY A 235 4.36 -8.65 17.60
C GLY A 235 3.59 -8.95 16.32
N PRO A 236 4.26 -9.02 15.16
CA PRO A 236 3.62 -9.24 13.86
C PRO A 236 2.90 -10.60 13.71
N SER A 237 3.18 -11.55 14.62
CA SER A 237 2.52 -12.87 14.64
C SER A 237 1.21 -12.88 15.42
N ALA A 238 0.92 -11.82 16.20
CA ALA A 238 -0.29 -11.72 16.99
C ALA A 238 -1.52 -11.73 16.07
N SER A 239 -2.41 -12.70 16.30
CA SER A 239 -3.49 -13.01 15.36
C SER A 239 -4.81 -13.20 16.09
N THR A 240 -5.91 -12.75 15.50
CA THR A 240 -7.28 -13.08 15.94
C THR A 240 -8.11 -13.65 14.80
N SER A 241 -9.01 -14.56 15.11
CA SER A 241 -10.04 -15.03 14.19
C SER A 241 -11.23 -15.60 14.97
N LYS A 242 -12.41 -15.61 14.35
CA LYS A 242 -13.60 -16.21 14.98
C LYS A 242 -13.38 -17.67 15.39
N ALA A 243 -12.73 -18.46 14.55
CA ALA A 243 -12.46 -19.87 14.84
C ALA A 243 -11.52 -20.04 16.05
N LEU A 244 -10.52 -19.15 16.18
CA LEU A 244 -9.63 -19.12 17.33
C LEU A 244 -10.38 -18.75 18.61
N GLU A 245 -11.19 -17.69 18.57
CA GLU A 245 -11.98 -17.23 19.71
C GLU A 245 -12.99 -18.29 20.19
N ASP A 246 -13.74 -18.89 19.27
CA ASP A 246 -14.73 -19.93 19.56
C ASP A 246 -14.06 -21.16 20.21
N ALA A 247 -12.86 -21.54 19.73
CA ALA A 247 -12.09 -22.64 20.31
C ALA A 247 -11.55 -22.33 21.71
N ILE A 248 -10.99 -21.13 21.93
CA ILE A 248 -10.52 -20.70 23.26
C ILE A 248 -11.68 -20.66 24.25
N TYR A 249 -12.84 -20.12 23.84
CA TYR A 249 -14.00 -19.99 24.71
C TYR A 249 -14.57 -21.34 25.18
N ALA A 250 -14.49 -22.37 24.34
CA ALA A 250 -14.94 -23.72 24.68
C ALA A 250 -14.02 -24.47 25.66
N MET A 251 -12.78 -24.00 25.87
CA MET A 251 -11.76 -24.67 26.67
C MET A 251 -11.83 -24.32 28.16
N LYS A 252 -11.49 -25.28 29.01
CA LYS A 252 -11.36 -25.13 30.47
C LYS A 252 -9.90 -24.96 30.88
N THR A 253 -9.68 -24.50 32.09
CA THR A 253 -8.33 -24.48 32.69
C THR A 253 -7.70 -25.86 32.64
N GLY A 254 -6.49 -25.95 32.10
CA GLY A 254 -5.74 -27.18 31.86
C GLY A 254 -5.93 -27.78 30.46
N ASP A 255 -6.86 -27.29 29.66
CA ASP A 255 -7.07 -27.79 28.30
C ASP A 255 -5.99 -27.26 27.33
N VAL A 256 -5.73 -28.05 26.28
CA VAL A 256 -4.90 -27.68 25.13
C VAL A 256 -5.69 -27.91 23.85
N SER A 257 -5.48 -27.02 22.87
CA SER A 257 -6.07 -27.15 21.54
C SER A 257 -5.64 -28.46 20.89
N ARG A 258 -6.59 -29.35 20.58
CA ARG A 258 -6.33 -30.67 19.99
C ARG A 258 -5.96 -30.60 18.50
N THR A 259 -6.34 -29.52 17.85
CA THR A 259 -6.04 -29.23 16.45
C THR A 259 -5.45 -27.82 16.36
N PRO A 260 -4.41 -27.61 15.53
CA PRO A 260 -3.89 -26.27 15.31
C PRO A 260 -4.92 -25.44 14.54
N ILE A 261 -4.98 -24.14 14.83
CA ILE A 261 -5.89 -23.20 14.17
C ILE A 261 -5.10 -22.33 13.22
N LYS A 262 -5.47 -22.36 11.93
CA LYS A 262 -4.85 -21.52 10.90
C LYS A 262 -5.44 -20.11 10.97
N VAL A 263 -4.57 -19.10 11.06
CA VAL A 263 -4.94 -17.68 10.96
C VAL A 263 -3.95 -16.98 10.05
N GLY A 264 -4.41 -16.57 8.87
CA GLY A 264 -3.52 -16.11 7.79
C GLY A 264 -2.53 -17.21 7.39
N ASP A 265 -1.24 -16.89 7.44
CA ASP A 265 -0.14 -17.83 7.17
C ASP A 265 0.36 -18.55 8.43
N ASN A 266 -0.19 -18.23 9.61
CA ASN A 266 0.24 -18.77 10.89
C ASN A 266 -0.64 -19.96 11.32
N TRP A 267 -0.02 -20.90 12.04
CA TRP A 267 -0.72 -21.98 12.75
C TRP A 267 -0.54 -21.80 14.26
N LEU A 268 -1.65 -21.67 14.98
CA LEU A 268 -1.65 -21.47 16.42
C LEU A 268 -2.03 -22.76 17.15
N VAL A 269 -1.24 -23.09 18.17
CA VAL A 269 -1.53 -24.13 19.17
C VAL A 269 -1.45 -23.46 20.54
N PHE A 270 -2.47 -23.63 21.37
CA PHE A 270 -2.60 -22.88 22.61
C PHE A 270 -3.18 -23.75 23.72
N GLY A 271 -2.88 -23.38 24.96
CA GLY A 271 -3.41 -24.02 26.16
C GLY A 271 -3.93 -22.98 27.15
N VAL A 272 -4.95 -23.34 27.92
CA VAL A 272 -5.56 -22.45 28.91
C VAL A 272 -4.96 -22.74 30.28
N SER A 273 -3.99 -21.94 30.71
CA SER A 273 -3.34 -22.11 32.02
C SER A 273 -4.21 -21.61 33.18
N ASN A 274 -5.04 -20.59 32.94
CA ASN A 274 -6.01 -20.08 33.90
C ASN A 274 -7.19 -19.46 33.14
N ARG A 275 -8.38 -19.48 33.74
CA ARG A 275 -9.60 -18.86 33.23
C ARG A 275 -10.33 -18.17 34.37
N SER A 276 -10.51 -16.87 34.25
CA SER A 276 -11.41 -16.08 35.09
C SER A 276 -12.75 -15.92 34.38
N GLU A 277 -13.84 -16.15 35.10
CA GLU A 277 -15.17 -15.77 34.61
C GLU A 277 -15.44 -14.29 34.89
N ALA A 278 -16.28 -13.68 34.07
CA ALA A 278 -16.72 -12.31 34.31
C ALA A 278 -17.49 -12.22 35.62
N ASP A 279 -17.22 -11.20 36.42
CA ASP A 279 -17.97 -10.95 37.65
C ASP A 279 -19.36 -10.39 37.31
N MET A 280 -20.35 -11.28 37.35
CA MET A 280 -21.74 -10.95 37.08
C MET A 280 -22.36 -10.02 38.15
N ALA A 281 -21.73 -9.87 39.32
CA ALA A 281 -22.20 -8.91 40.33
C ALA A 281 -21.96 -7.46 39.90
N GLN A 282 -20.86 -7.20 39.17
CA GLN A 282 -20.53 -5.87 38.61
C GLN A 282 -21.22 -5.60 37.27
N PHE A 283 -21.68 -6.65 36.58
CA PHE A 283 -22.38 -6.50 35.31
C PHE A 283 -23.60 -5.59 35.40
N ALA A 284 -24.39 -5.66 36.49
CA ALA A 284 -25.57 -4.81 36.65
C ALA A 284 -25.24 -3.31 36.66
N THR A 285 -24.12 -2.93 37.27
CA THR A 285 -23.62 -1.56 37.33
C THR A 285 -22.96 -1.11 36.03
N GLU A 286 -22.27 -2.02 35.33
CA GLU A 286 -21.52 -1.70 34.10
C GLU A 286 -22.35 -1.85 32.82
N ARG A 287 -23.50 -2.51 32.88
CA ARG A 287 -24.34 -2.86 31.72
C ARG A 287 -24.63 -1.68 30.81
N SER A 288 -24.97 -0.52 31.38
CA SER A 288 -25.28 0.68 30.59
C SER A 288 -24.06 1.20 29.82
N GLN A 289 -22.89 1.18 30.45
CA GLN A 289 -21.63 1.59 29.82
C GLN A 289 -21.20 0.59 28.74
N LEU A 290 -21.25 -0.71 29.02
CA LEU A 290 -20.94 -1.77 28.06
C LEU A 290 -21.89 -1.71 26.85
N MET A 291 -23.18 -1.45 27.08
CA MET A 291 -24.16 -1.29 26.01
C MET A 291 -23.83 -0.08 25.12
N GLU A 292 -23.49 1.07 25.70
CA GLU A 292 -23.12 2.25 24.92
C GLU A 292 -21.81 2.03 24.14
N GLN A 293 -20.83 1.34 24.72
CA GLN A 293 -19.59 0.96 24.03
C GLN A 293 -19.87 0.04 22.83
N MET A 294 -20.63 -1.03 23.02
CA MET A 294 -20.99 -1.95 21.93
C MET A 294 -21.86 -1.27 20.86
N LEU A 295 -22.74 -0.36 21.27
CA LEU A 295 -23.57 0.42 20.36
C LEU A 295 -22.71 1.40 19.55
N SER A 296 -21.74 2.05 20.18
CA SER A 296 -20.77 2.92 19.52
C SER A 296 -19.94 2.15 18.50
N GLN A 297 -19.42 0.97 18.86
CA GLN A 297 -18.69 0.09 17.93
C GLN A 297 -19.57 -0.33 16.74
N LYS A 298 -20.82 -0.74 16.98
CA LYS A 298 -21.76 -1.07 15.89
C LYS A 298 -22.07 0.12 14.99
N ARG A 299 -22.26 1.32 15.57
CA ARG A 299 -22.47 2.55 14.81
C ARG A 299 -21.27 2.87 13.93
N GLN A 300 -20.05 2.72 14.45
CA GLN A 300 -18.82 2.90 13.67
C GLN A 300 -18.68 1.88 12.55
N ALA A 301 -18.95 0.60 12.82
CA ALA A 301 -18.92 -0.46 11.79
C ALA A 301 -19.94 -0.19 10.67
N VAL A 302 -21.20 0.08 11.02
CA VAL A 302 -22.26 0.41 10.05
C VAL A 302 -21.93 1.66 9.25
N PHE A 303 -21.38 2.68 9.90
CA PHE A 303 -20.94 3.89 9.20
C PHE A 303 -19.78 3.60 8.24
N GLY A 304 -18.79 2.81 8.66
CA GLY A 304 -17.68 2.37 7.82
C GLY A 304 -18.14 1.57 6.59
N ASP A 305 -19.08 0.64 6.79
CA ASP A 305 -19.69 -0.15 5.73
C ASP A 305 -20.51 0.74 4.77
N TYR A 306 -21.29 1.68 5.31
CA TYR A 306 -22.08 2.63 4.52
C TYR A 306 -21.19 3.53 3.66
N ILE A 307 -20.12 4.09 4.24
CA ILE A 307 -19.15 4.90 3.49
C ILE A 307 -18.45 4.05 2.43
N SER A 308 -18.03 2.83 2.76
CA SER A 308 -17.41 1.91 1.79
C SER A 308 -18.35 1.56 0.64
N ALA A 309 -19.62 1.30 0.93
CA ALA A 309 -20.64 1.00 -0.07
C ALA A 309 -20.95 2.21 -0.98
N ILE A 310 -21.06 3.41 -0.41
CA ILE A 310 -21.25 4.64 -1.20
C ILE A 310 -20.03 4.93 -2.06
N LYS A 311 -18.83 4.83 -1.48
CA LYS A 311 -17.57 5.02 -2.18
C LYS A 311 -17.48 4.09 -3.38
N LYS A 312 -17.75 2.79 -3.18
CA LYS A 312 -17.81 1.80 -4.26
C LYS A 312 -18.87 2.15 -5.31
N ARG A 313 -20.08 2.54 -4.91
CA ARG A 313 -21.14 2.93 -5.85
C ARG A 313 -20.78 4.16 -6.69
N LEU A 314 -20.14 5.16 -6.07
CA LEU A 314 -19.71 6.37 -6.76
C LEU A 314 -18.49 6.11 -7.66
N GLU A 315 -17.60 5.19 -7.27
CA GLU A 315 -16.54 4.67 -8.14
C GLU A 315 -17.13 3.95 -9.37
N ASP A 316 -18.07 3.02 -9.15
CA ASP A 316 -18.73 2.25 -10.21
C ASP A 316 -19.57 3.15 -11.16
N ALA A 317 -20.18 4.21 -10.63
CA ALA A 317 -20.92 5.21 -11.41
C ALA A 317 -20.04 6.25 -12.11
N GLY A 318 -18.73 6.27 -11.82
CA GLY A 318 -17.77 7.25 -12.36
C GLY A 318 -17.87 8.65 -11.73
N ASP A 319 -18.66 8.82 -10.66
CA ASP A 319 -18.83 10.09 -9.93
C ASP A 319 -17.63 10.40 -9.00
N VAL A 320 -16.85 9.37 -8.63
CA VAL A 320 -15.63 9.49 -7.80
C VAL A 320 -14.52 8.62 -8.39
N THR A 321 -13.42 9.25 -8.84
CA THR A 321 -12.20 8.54 -9.27
C THR A 321 -11.16 8.55 -8.16
N ILE A 322 -10.76 7.38 -7.67
CA ILE A 322 -9.72 7.24 -6.65
C ILE A 322 -8.39 6.90 -7.30
N TYR A 323 -7.50 7.89 -7.33
CA TYR A 323 -6.14 7.75 -7.84
C TYR A 323 -5.27 7.03 -6.81
N LYS A 324 -5.29 5.69 -6.82
CA LYS A 324 -4.53 4.84 -5.89
C LYS A 324 -3.03 5.17 -5.84
N GLU A 325 -2.44 5.54 -6.98
CA GLU A 325 -1.04 5.96 -7.09
C GLU A 325 -0.68 7.20 -6.27
N VAL A 326 -1.65 8.10 -6.03
CA VAL A 326 -1.44 9.31 -5.21
C VAL A 326 -1.45 8.95 -3.73
N LEU A 327 -2.26 7.98 -3.32
CA LEU A 327 -2.30 7.48 -1.95
C LEU A 327 -1.03 6.71 -1.60
N GLU A 328 -0.54 5.86 -2.51
CA GLU A 328 0.71 5.11 -2.31
C GLU A 328 1.95 6.02 -2.20
N LYS A 329 1.98 7.16 -2.91
CA LYS A 329 3.04 8.18 -2.76
C LYS A 329 2.97 8.97 -1.45
N LEU A 330 1.80 9.00 -0.81
CA LEU A 330 1.58 9.67 0.48
C LEU A 330 1.98 8.78 1.66
N ASP A 331 1.82 7.45 1.55
CA ASP A 331 2.20 6.47 2.58
C ASP A 331 3.66 5.98 2.44
N ALA A 332 4.37 6.35 1.37
CA ALA A 332 5.79 6.05 1.22
C ALA A 332 6.63 6.79 2.31
N PRO A 333 7.52 6.09 3.03
CA PRO A 333 8.42 6.76 3.98
C PRO A 333 9.29 7.77 3.24
N ILE A 334 9.33 9.00 3.74
CA ILE A 334 10.13 10.09 3.16
C ILE A 334 11.61 9.68 3.20
N PRO A 335 12.29 9.50 2.06
CA PRO A 335 13.71 9.17 2.05
C PRO A 335 14.52 10.34 2.63
N GLY A 336 15.23 10.11 3.74
CA GLY A 336 16.21 11.06 4.29
C GLY A 336 15.89 11.70 5.65
N MET A 337 14.89 11.24 6.40
CA MET A 337 14.84 11.56 7.83
C MET A 337 15.74 10.59 8.63
N PRO A 338 16.71 11.08 9.43
CA PRO A 338 17.38 10.24 10.41
C PRO A 338 16.33 9.72 11.39
N GLY A 339 16.29 8.41 11.59
CA GLY A 339 15.31 7.76 12.45
C GLY A 339 15.27 8.38 13.84
N GLU A 340 14.05 8.69 14.31
CA GLU A 340 13.81 9.00 15.71
C GLU A 340 14.19 7.77 16.54
N THR A 341 15.44 7.76 16.98
CA THR A 341 15.92 7.00 18.14
C THR A 341 15.04 7.32 19.34
N GLY A 342 14.60 6.28 20.03
CA GLY A 342 13.60 6.31 21.09
C GLY A 342 13.76 7.43 22.11
N MET A 343 12.63 8.02 22.50
CA MET A 343 12.58 8.87 23.68
C MET A 343 12.93 8.04 24.94
N PRO A 344 13.90 8.48 25.75
CA PRO A 344 14.13 7.96 27.09
C PRO A 344 12.95 8.29 28.00
N GLY A 345 12.54 7.33 28.83
CA GLY A 345 11.41 7.45 29.74
C GLY A 345 11.52 8.65 30.69
N LEU A 346 10.43 9.39 30.81
CA LEU A 346 10.21 10.33 31.91
C LEU A 346 9.80 9.55 33.16
N PRO A 347 10.49 9.71 34.30
CA PRO A 347 10.08 9.13 35.57
C PRO A 347 8.86 9.88 36.12
N GLY A 348 7.79 9.12 36.38
CA GLY A 348 6.64 9.60 37.13
C GLY A 348 6.96 9.76 38.62
N GLY A 349 6.62 10.92 39.18
CA GLY A 349 6.70 11.17 40.61
C GLY A 349 6.15 12.54 40.99
N PHE A 350 4.84 12.64 41.16
CA PHE A 350 4.24 13.72 41.97
C PHE A 350 4.11 13.22 43.42
N PRO A 351 4.72 13.89 44.40
CA PRO A 351 4.37 13.71 45.81
C PRO A 351 3.20 14.64 46.16
N GLY A 352 2.13 14.08 46.71
CA GLY A 352 1.10 14.85 47.41
C GLY A 352 1.38 14.88 48.90
N GLN A 353 1.19 16.07 49.52
CA GLN A 353 1.03 16.33 50.97
C GLN A 353 2.24 15.94 51.85
N GLN A 354 2.88 16.82 52.61
CA GLN A 354 2.55 18.13 53.19
C GLN A 354 3.62 19.18 52.88
#